data_AF-A0A9E2R6U3-F1
#
_entry.id   AF-A0A9E2R6U3-F1
#
_cell.length_a   1.000
_cell.length_b   1.000
_cell.length_c   1.000
_cell.angle_alpha   90.00
_cell.angle_beta   90.00
_cell.angle_gamma   90.00
#
_symmetry.space_group_name_H-M   'P 1'
#
loop_
_entity.id
_entity.type
_entity.pdbx_description
1 polymer ?
#
loop_
_entity_poly.entity_id
_entity_poly.type
_entity_poly.pdbx_seq_one_letter_code
_entity_poly.pdbx_strand_id
1 'polypeptide(L)'
;MVTLFFGGWTLPWFGLNQPATTLAGGIAHLAVFGVKLAVLVFGIMWVRWMLPRFRYDQLMDLGWRRFIPLALANIVLTAAVLWMQS
;
A
#
# COMPACT_ATOMS: atom_id res chain seq x y z
N MET A 1 -2.87 -2.96 -4.06
CA MET A 1 -2.53 -2.26 -2.79
C MET A 1 -1.72 -3.16 -1.86
N VAL A 2 -2.31 -4.25 -1.36
CA VAL A 2 -1.61 -5.19 -0.44
C VAL A 2 -0.34 -5.78 -1.08
N THR A 3 -0.39 -6.16 -2.36
CA THR A 3 0.76 -6.72 -3.08
C THR A 3 1.82 -5.66 -3.41
N LEU A 4 1.42 -4.55 -4.03
CA LEU A 4 2.32 -3.51 -4.51
C LEU A 4 3.02 -2.73 -3.39
N PHE A 5 2.33 -2.45 -2.27
CA PHE A 5 2.85 -1.57 -1.23
C PHE A 5 3.17 -2.31 0.08
N PHE A 6 2.43 -3.37 0.43
CA PHE A 6 2.57 -4.07 1.72
C PHE A 6 3.30 -5.42 1.61
N GLY A 7 3.97 -5.68 0.47
CA GLY A 7 4.76 -6.89 0.26
C GLY A 7 3.93 -8.19 0.13
N GLY A 8 2.61 -8.08 -0.08
CA GLY A 8 1.74 -9.25 -0.27
C GLY A 8 1.82 -10.24 0.90
N TRP A 9 2.34 -11.43 0.63
CA TRP A 9 2.46 -12.53 1.58
C TRP A 9 3.71 -12.49 2.47
N THR A 10 4.69 -11.63 2.17
CA THR A 10 5.97 -11.63 2.88
C THR A 10 5.85 -10.99 4.25
N LEU A 11 6.40 -11.64 5.28
CA LEU A 11 6.51 -11.10 6.64
C LEU A 11 7.96 -11.23 7.12
N PRO A 12 8.76 -10.14 7.07
CA PRO A 12 10.20 -10.22 7.30
C PRO A 12 10.58 -10.65 8.72
N TRP A 13 9.80 -10.24 9.71
CA TRP A 13 10.09 -10.53 11.12
C TRP A 13 9.85 -11.99 11.52
N PHE A 14 9.05 -12.74 10.75
CA PHE A 14 8.72 -14.15 11.05
C PHE A 14 9.39 -15.15 10.10
N GLY A 15 10.35 -14.71 9.27
CA GLY A 15 11.04 -15.61 8.35
C GLY A 15 10.19 -16.14 7.19
N LEU A 16 8.96 -15.63 7.01
CA LEU A 16 8.03 -15.95 5.92
C LEU A 16 8.37 -15.18 4.63
N ASN A 17 9.66 -14.98 4.37
CA ASN A 17 10.16 -14.35 3.15
C ASN A 17 10.51 -15.39 2.06
N GLN A 18 10.52 -16.67 2.41
CA GLN A 18 10.77 -17.74 1.47
C GLN A 18 9.47 -18.36 0.96
N PRO A 19 9.43 -18.83 -0.30
CA PRO A 19 8.27 -19.52 -0.84
C PRO A 19 7.88 -20.72 0.05
N ALA A 20 6.60 -20.88 0.31
CA ALA A 20 6.11 -21.98 1.14
C ALA A 20 6.50 -23.33 0.55
N THR A 21 7.34 -24.07 1.25
CA THR A 21 7.70 -25.47 0.91
C THR A 21 6.76 -26.48 1.59
N THR A 22 5.96 -26.03 2.56
CA THR A 22 5.04 -26.86 3.34
C THR A 22 3.61 -26.34 3.24
N LEU A 23 2.62 -27.23 3.38
CA LEU A 23 1.20 -26.87 3.37
C LEU A 23 0.85 -25.86 4.49
N ALA A 24 1.45 -26.03 5.68
CA ALA A 24 1.31 -25.09 6.79
C ALA A 24 1.87 -23.70 6.45
N GLY A 25 3.01 -23.64 5.75
CA GLY A 25 3.55 -22.41 5.20
C GLY A 25 2.57 -21.75 4.23
N GLY A 26 1.97 -22.50 3.31
CA GLY A 26 0.99 -21.97 2.35
C GLY A 26 -0.24 -21.34 3.04
N ILE A 27 -0.78 -22.01 4.05
CA ILE A 27 -1.91 -21.50 4.85
C ILE A 27 -1.51 -20.22 5.60
N ALA A 28 -0.30 -20.18 6.18
CA ALA A 28 0.21 -18.98 6.87
C ALA A 28 0.33 -17.78 5.91
N HIS A 29 0.85 -17.97 4.69
CA HIS A 29 0.96 -16.90 3.70
C HIS A 29 -0.41 -16.36 3.26
N LEU A 30 -1.40 -17.26 3.08
CA LEU A 30 -2.77 -16.87 2.76
C LEU A 30 -3.44 -16.11 3.91
N ALA A 31 -3.23 -16.56 5.15
CA ALA A 31 -3.75 -15.87 6.33
C ALA A 31 -3.15 -14.46 6.48
N VAL A 32 -1.82 -14.33 6.33
CA VAL A 32 -1.13 -13.03 6.38
C VAL A 32 -1.65 -12.09 5.30
N PHE A 33 -1.80 -12.58 4.06
CA PHE A 33 -2.36 -11.80 2.97
C PHE A 33 -3.81 -11.37 3.27
N GLY A 34 -4.64 -12.30 3.75
CA GLY A 34 -6.04 -12.05 4.11
C GLY A 34 -6.19 -11.01 5.22
N VAL A 35 -5.35 -11.07 6.26
CA VAL A 35 -5.35 -10.08 7.35
C VAL A 35 -4.92 -8.70 6.84
N LYS A 36 -3.85 -8.59 6.05
CA LYS A 36 -3.43 -7.31 5.47
C LYS A 36 -4.52 -6.71 4.59
N LEU A 37 -5.23 -7.54 3.83
CA LEU A 37 -6.37 -7.12 3.02
C LEU A 37 -7.54 -6.65 3.88
N ALA A 38 -7.92 -7.42 4.90
CA ALA A 38 -8.99 -7.08 5.82
C ALA A 38 -8.74 -5.75 6.53
N VAL A 39 -7.51 -5.49 7.00
CA VAL A 39 -7.12 -4.22 7.62
C VAL A 39 -7.25 -3.05 6.63
N LEU A 40 -6.80 -3.23 5.38
CA LEU A 40 -6.93 -2.17 4.36
C LEU A 40 -8.40 -1.87 4.01
N VAL A 41 -9.21 -2.90 3.84
CA VAL A 41 -10.65 -2.76 3.56
C VAL A 41 -11.37 -2.12 4.75
N PHE A 42 -11.05 -2.55 5.97
CA PHE A 42 -11.55 -1.92 7.19
C PHE A 42 -11.17 -0.44 7.23
N GLY A 43 -9.92 -0.07 6.92
CA GLY A 43 -9.48 1.32 6.84
C GLY A 43 -10.28 2.14 5.83
N ILE A 44 -10.53 1.62 4.62
CA ILE A 44 -11.32 2.32 3.60
C ILE A 44 -12.78 2.49 4.04
N MET A 45 -13.39 1.45 4.62
CA MET A 45 -14.76 1.53 5.15
C MET A 45 -14.84 2.52 6.31
N TRP A 46 -13.86 2.51 7.19
CA TRP A 46 -13.80 3.41 8.33
C TRP A 46 -13.66 4.87 7.89
N VAL A 47 -12.78 5.14 6.92
CA VAL A 47 -12.62 6.46 6.29
C VAL A 47 -13.93 6.91 5.62
N ARG A 48 -14.64 6.01 4.94
CA ARG A 48 -15.97 6.31 4.37
C ARG A 48 -16.98 6.74 5.42
N TRP A 49 -16.92 6.19 6.63
CA TRP A 49 -17.81 6.57 7.73
C TRP A 49 -17.39 7.86 8.44
N MET A 50 -16.09 8.19 8.43
CA MET A 50 -15.53 9.39 9.06
C MET A 50 -15.67 10.66 8.19
N LEU A 51 -15.68 10.53 6.87
CA LEU A 51 -15.61 11.69 5.96
C LEU A 51 -16.99 12.31 5.68
N PRO A 52 -17.26 13.56 6.10
CA PRO A 52 -18.42 14.31 5.65
C PRO A 52 -18.31 14.61 4.16
N ARG A 53 -19.42 14.49 3.41
CA ARG A 53 -19.47 14.61 1.94
C ARG A 53 -18.62 15.77 1.38
N PHE A 54 -17.62 15.46 0.55
CA PHE A 54 -16.83 16.48 -0.16
C PHE A 54 -17.55 16.93 -1.43
N ARG A 55 -17.38 18.20 -1.80
CA ARG A 55 -17.78 18.68 -3.13
C ARG A 55 -16.81 18.17 -4.18
N TYR A 56 -17.33 17.91 -5.38
CA TYR A 56 -16.53 17.45 -6.53
C TYR A 56 -15.35 18.39 -6.83
N ASP A 57 -15.57 19.70 -6.73
CA ASP A 57 -14.55 20.72 -6.98
C ASP A 57 -13.36 20.62 -6.00
N GLN A 58 -13.62 20.28 -4.75
CA GLN A 58 -12.58 20.12 -3.73
C GLN A 58 -11.75 18.84 -3.97
N LEU A 59 -12.42 17.78 -4.44
CA LEU A 59 -11.76 16.53 -4.81
C LEU A 59 -10.86 16.73 -6.03
N MET A 60 -11.35 17.48 -7.02
CA MET A 60 -10.59 17.83 -8.23
C MET A 60 -9.37 18.68 -7.88
N ASP A 61 -9.54 19.72 -7.05
CA ASP A 61 -8.42 20.57 -6.63
C ASP A 61 -7.38 19.77 -5.83
N LEU A 62 -7.80 18.88 -4.93
CA LEU A 62 -6.89 18.02 -4.18
C LEU A 62 -6.12 17.04 -5.09
N GLY A 63 -6.83 16.39 -6.02
CA GLY A 63 -6.29 15.49 -7.03
C GLY A 63 -5.24 16.16 -7.91
N TRP A 64 -5.66 17.19 -8.63
CA TRP A 64 -4.84 17.80 -9.67
C TRP A 64 -3.79 18.75 -9.12
N ARG A 65 -4.11 19.52 -8.08
CA ARG A 65 -3.22 20.57 -7.61
C ARG A 65 -2.26 20.12 -6.52
N ARG A 66 -2.58 19.06 -5.76
CA ARG A 66 -1.68 18.52 -4.73
C ARG A 66 -1.13 17.14 -5.06
N PHE A 67 -1.97 16.17 -5.42
CA PHE A 67 -1.48 14.79 -5.59
C PHE A 67 -0.57 14.60 -6.80
N ILE A 68 -0.88 15.21 -7.96
CA ILE A 68 -0.04 15.11 -9.16
C ILE A 68 1.39 15.65 -8.93
N PRO A 69 1.59 16.90 -8.45
CA PRO A 69 2.94 17.41 -8.24
C PRO A 69 3.70 16.62 -7.16
N LEU A 70 3.02 16.14 -6.12
CA LEU A 70 3.63 15.27 -5.10
C LEU A 70 4.08 13.93 -5.68
N ALA A 71 3.28 13.30 -6.54
CA ALA A 71 3.63 12.03 -7.19
C ALA A 71 4.84 12.21 -8.12
N LEU A 72 4.88 13.28 -8.91
CA LEU A 72 6.02 13.61 -9.77
C LEU A 72 7.29 13.88 -8.95
N ALA A 73 7.18 14.64 -7.86
CA ALA A 73 8.30 14.90 -6.96
C ALA A 73 8.84 13.60 -6.35
N ASN A 74 7.97 12.65 -5.98
CA ASN A 74 8.38 11.35 -5.44
C ASN A 74 9.16 10.51 -6.48
N ILE A 75 8.72 10.52 -7.74
CA ILE A 75 9.41 9.83 -8.84
C ILE A 75 10.81 10.41 -9.06
N VAL A 76 10.93 11.75 -9.15
CA VAL A 76 12.22 12.41 -9.34
C VAL A 76 13.14 12.18 -8.14
N LEU A 77 12.62 12.23 -6.91
CA LEU A 77 13.39 11.94 -5.71
C LEU A 77 13.92 10.50 -5.73
N THR A 78 13.09 9.53 -6.09
CA THR A 78 13.50 8.13 -6.18
C THR A 78 14.58 7.94 -7.25
N ALA A 79 14.46 8.60 -8.39
CA ALA A 79 15.48 8.58 -9.44
C ALA A 79 16.80 9.22 -8.98
N ALA A 80 16.74 10.34 -8.26
CA ALA A 80 17.93 11.00 -7.70
C ALA A 80 18.63 10.14 -6.66
N VAL A 81 17.89 9.49 -5.75
CA VAL A 81 18.45 8.58 -4.75
C VAL A 81 19.13 7.39 -5.43
N LEU A 82 18.51 6.81 -6.46
CA LEU A 82 19.10 5.69 -7.19
C LEU A 82 20.38 6.11 -7.93
N TRP A 83 20.41 7.31 -8.51
CA TRP A 83 21.61 7.89 -9.14
C TRP A 83 22.74 8.17 -8.14
N MET A 84 22.42 8.58 -6.90
CA MET A 84 23.45 8.78 -5.86
C MET A 84 24.05 7.46 -5.35
N GLN A 85 23.35 6.33 -5.53
CA GLN A 85 23.79 5.01 -5.08
C GLN A 85 24.57 4.22 -6.17
N SER A 86 24.51 4.66 -7.43
CA SER A 86 25.25 4.10 -8.57
C SER A 86 26.60 4.76 -8.77
#